data_AF-A0A8J8WMN1-F1
#
_entry.id   AF-A0A8J8WMN1-F1
#
_cell.length_a   1.000
_cell.length_b   1.000
_cell.length_c   1.000
_cell.angle_alpha   90.00
_cell.angle_beta   90.00
_cell.angle_gamma   90.00
#
_symmetry.space_group_name_H-M   'P 1'
#
loop_
_entity.id
_entity.type
_entity.pdbx_description
1 polymer ?
#
loop_
_entity_poly.entity_id
_entity_poly.type
_entity_poly.pdbx_seq_one_letter_code
_entity_poly.pdbx_strand_id
1 'polypeptide(L)'
;MLSCVCDLQQEIATFLRQKNLPGADHFSNPQWLARLALLTDITTHLNDLNVKLQGKNILVTDMYSHITAFEPLAPGFKLFTSPFDFPVDEAPAPLQMELVELQCNDELKAKYSTASPLSFFRDLVLPSNKFPNYIEHGLLTFRNVGAPAEEGRKREGTAVRPNAGDELPQK
;
A
#
# COMPACT_ATOMS: atom_id res chain seq x y z
N MET A 1 -11.78 2.93 -12.79
CA MET A 1 -13.04 2.17 -12.98
C MET A 1 -13.54 1.60 -11.67
N LEU A 2 -12.71 0.87 -10.90
CA LEU A 2 -13.10 0.34 -9.58
C LEU A 2 -13.23 1.41 -8.47
N SER A 3 -12.45 2.50 -8.56
CA SER A 3 -12.59 3.67 -7.65
C SER A 3 -14.00 4.24 -7.63
N CYS A 4 -14.60 4.43 -8.82
CA CYS A 4 -15.98 4.88 -8.96
C CYS A 4 -17.01 3.94 -8.30
N VAL A 5 -16.74 2.63 -8.26
CA VAL A 5 -17.61 1.66 -7.58
C VAL A 5 -17.52 1.81 -6.05
N CYS A 6 -16.34 2.19 -5.53
CA CYS A 6 -16.17 2.51 -4.12
C CYS A 6 -16.85 3.85 -3.76
N ASP A 7 -16.70 4.86 -4.62
CA ASP A 7 -17.30 6.20 -4.42
C ASP A 7 -18.83 6.15 -4.42
N LEU A 8 -19.41 5.30 -5.29
CA LEU A 8 -20.86 5.17 -5.47
C LEU A 8 -21.45 3.96 -4.76
N GLN A 9 -20.75 3.39 -3.78
CA GLN A 9 -21.14 2.12 -3.17
C GLN A 9 -22.55 2.15 -2.54
N GLN A 10 -22.98 3.30 -2.01
CA GLN A 10 -24.30 3.45 -1.39
C GLN A 10 -25.40 3.62 -2.44
N GLU A 11 -25.14 4.38 -3.50
CA GLU A 11 -26.06 4.55 -4.62
C GLU A 11 -26.26 3.22 -5.37
N ILE A 12 -25.17 2.48 -5.61
CA ILE A 12 -25.21 1.16 -6.24
C ILE A 12 -26.00 0.18 -5.37
N ALA A 13 -25.73 0.11 -4.05
CA ALA A 13 -26.48 -0.75 -3.14
C ALA A 13 -27.97 -0.41 -3.11
N THR A 14 -28.30 0.88 -3.09
CA THR A 14 -29.69 1.38 -3.09
C THR A 14 -30.40 1.03 -4.41
N PHE A 15 -29.73 1.23 -5.54
CA PHE A 15 -30.25 0.89 -6.86
C PHE A 15 -30.48 -0.63 -7.01
N LEU A 16 -29.55 -1.46 -6.55
CA LEU A 16 -29.69 -2.92 -6.58
C LEU A 16 -30.88 -3.40 -5.74
N ARG A 17 -31.10 -2.81 -4.55
CA ARG A 17 -32.30 -3.10 -3.73
C ARG A 17 -33.59 -2.69 -4.43
N GLN A 18 -33.63 -1.50 -5.01
CA GLN A 18 -34.81 -1.00 -5.71
C GLN A 18 -35.17 -1.84 -6.95
N LYS A 19 -34.18 -2.39 -7.63
CA LYS A 19 -34.37 -3.26 -8.80
C LYS A 19 -34.53 -4.74 -8.46
N ASN A 20 -34.52 -5.10 -7.17
CA ASN A 20 -34.54 -6.47 -6.67
C ASN A 20 -33.44 -7.35 -7.31
N LEU A 21 -32.26 -6.76 -7.53
CA LEU A 21 -31.10 -7.43 -8.11
C LEU A 21 -30.25 -8.06 -7.00
N PRO A 22 -29.69 -9.26 -7.22
CA PRO A 22 -28.80 -9.90 -6.25
C PRO A 22 -27.51 -9.09 -6.09
N GLY A 23 -26.94 -9.12 -4.90
CA GLY A 23 -25.63 -8.52 -4.62
C GLY A 23 -25.65 -7.20 -3.85
N ALA A 24 -26.82 -6.62 -3.57
CA ALA A 24 -26.93 -5.48 -2.67
C ALA A 24 -26.39 -5.77 -1.25
N ASP A 25 -26.51 -7.01 -0.81
CA ASP A 25 -26.03 -7.46 0.52
C ASP A 25 -24.51 -7.45 0.62
N HIS A 26 -23.79 -7.55 -0.51
CA HIS A 26 -22.33 -7.46 -0.53
C HIS A 26 -21.84 -6.07 -0.09
N PHE A 27 -22.56 -5.00 -0.46
CA PHE A 27 -22.24 -3.63 -0.03
C PHE A 27 -22.61 -3.34 1.42
N SER A 28 -23.31 -4.25 2.10
CA SER A 28 -23.53 -4.20 3.55
C SER A 28 -22.54 -5.09 4.31
N ASN A 29 -21.75 -5.90 3.59
CA ASN A 29 -20.78 -6.80 4.16
C ASN A 29 -19.39 -6.11 4.26
N PRO A 30 -18.89 -5.84 5.47
CA PRO A 30 -17.58 -5.19 5.65
C PRO A 30 -16.41 -6.01 5.08
N GLN A 31 -16.52 -7.35 5.03
CA GLN A 31 -15.52 -8.23 4.43
C GLN A 31 -15.42 -8.05 2.91
N TRP A 32 -16.55 -7.87 2.24
CA TRP A 32 -16.58 -7.67 0.80
C TRP A 32 -16.08 -6.27 0.43
N LEU A 33 -16.49 -5.25 1.18
CA LEU A 33 -16.00 -3.88 1.01
C LEU A 33 -14.48 -3.77 1.20
N ALA A 34 -13.92 -4.44 2.21
CA ALA A 34 -12.47 -4.45 2.42
C ALA A 34 -11.71 -5.13 1.25
N ARG A 35 -12.27 -6.21 0.67
CA ARG A 35 -11.70 -6.87 -0.52
C ARG A 35 -11.79 -5.97 -1.76
N LEU A 36 -12.92 -5.28 -1.93
CA LEU A 36 -13.11 -4.35 -3.02
C LEU A 36 -12.15 -3.16 -2.90
N ALA A 37 -12.02 -2.58 -1.70
CA ALA A 37 -11.09 -1.48 -1.43
C ALA A 37 -9.65 -1.89 -1.80
N LEU A 38 -9.18 -3.04 -1.31
CA LEU A 38 -7.85 -3.54 -1.69
C LEU A 38 -7.70 -3.73 -3.20
N LEU A 39 -8.69 -4.32 -3.85
CA LEU A 39 -8.63 -4.55 -5.29
C LEU A 39 -8.56 -3.22 -6.05
N THR A 40 -9.34 -2.23 -5.61
CA THR A 40 -9.30 -0.86 -6.12
C THR A 40 -7.93 -0.24 -5.93
N ASP A 41 -7.30 -0.43 -4.77
CA ASP A 41 -5.99 0.13 -4.46
C ASP A 41 -4.88 -0.51 -5.33
N ILE A 42 -4.85 -1.86 -5.40
CA ILE A 42 -3.93 -2.60 -6.29
C ILE A 42 -4.12 -2.17 -7.74
N THR A 43 -5.37 -2.07 -8.20
CA THR A 43 -5.68 -1.70 -9.59
C THR A 43 -5.29 -0.25 -9.88
N THR A 44 -5.44 0.66 -8.92
CA THR A 44 -5.02 2.06 -9.05
C THR A 44 -3.50 2.13 -9.23
N HIS A 45 -2.74 1.41 -8.41
CA HIS A 45 -1.28 1.37 -8.54
C HIS A 45 -0.80 0.72 -9.83
N LEU A 46 -1.42 -0.38 -10.26
CA LEU A 46 -1.11 -1.00 -11.54
C LEU A 46 -1.42 -0.05 -12.70
N ASN A 47 -2.51 0.73 -12.59
CA ASN A 47 -2.86 1.73 -13.60
C ASN A 47 -1.84 2.88 -13.63
N ASP A 48 -1.38 3.36 -12.47
CA ASP A 48 -0.34 4.39 -12.36
C ASP A 48 1.00 3.93 -12.93
N LEU A 49 1.41 2.70 -12.60
CA LEU A 49 2.60 2.07 -13.19
C LEU A 49 2.45 1.95 -14.70
N ASN A 50 1.29 1.47 -15.18
CA ASN A 50 1.00 1.33 -16.59
C ASN A 50 1.06 2.69 -17.33
N VAL A 51 0.52 3.77 -16.75
CA VAL A 51 0.62 5.11 -17.34
C VAL A 51 2.08 5.58 -17.40
N LYS A 52 2.87 5.37 -16.34
CA LYS A 52 4.31 5.72 -16.32
C LYS A 52 5.11 4.94 -17.36
N LEU A 53 4.77 3.67 -17.60
CA LEU A 53 5.42 2.82 -18.61
C LEU A 53 4.96 3.12 -20.05
N GLN A 54 3.75 3.64 -20.24
CA GLN A 54 3.21 4.00 -21.55
C GLN A 54 3.51 5.45 -21.96
N GLY A 55 4.22 6.21 -21.12
CA GLY A 55 4.62 7.58 -21.41
C GLY A 55 5.43 7.68 -22.72
N LYS A 56 5.22 8.74 -23.50
CA LYS A 56 6.07 9.02 -24.66
C LYS A 56 7.43 9.50 -24.17
N ASN A 57 8.50 9.01 -24.81
CA ASN A 57 9.89 9.44 -24.55
C ASN A 57 10.49 8.98 -23.20
N ILE A 58 10.10 7.80 -22.71
CA ILE A 58 10.73 7.18 -21.53
C ILE A 58 11.90 6.30 -21.95
N LEU A 59 13.03 6.39 -21.25
CA LEU A 59 14.18 5.53 -21.49
C LEU A 59 13.94 4.15 -20.85
N VAL A 60 14.64 3.13 -21.34
CA VAL A 60 14.62 1.78 -20.73
C VAL A 60 15.07 1.83 -19.27
N THR A 61 16.01 2.73 -18.93
CA THR A 61 16.44 2.97 -17.55
C THR A 61 15.34 3.54 -16.67
N ASP A 62 14.49 4.41 -17.21
CA ASP A 62 13.35 5.01 -16.50
C ASP A 62 12.25 3.96 -16.31
N MET A 63 11.98 3.13 -17.32
CA MET A 63 11.09 1.98 -17.21
C MET A 63 11.53 1.04 -16.08
N TYR A 64 12.83 0.70 -16.06
CA TYR A 64 13.41 -0.14 -15.03
C TYR A 64 13.28 0.48 -13.64
N SER A 65 13.54 1.79 -13.51
CA SER A 65 13.33 2.55 -12.28
C SER A 65 11.87 2.52 -11.81
N HIS A 66 10.90 2.69 -12.71
CA HIS A 66 9.48 2.63 -12.36
C HIS A 66 9.02 1.24 -11.92
N ILE A 67 9.52 0.18 -12.57
CA ILE A 67 9.24 -1.21 -12.20
C ILE A 67 9.87 -1.55 -10.85
N THR A 68 11.13 -1.18 -10.63
CA THR A 68 11.82 -1.40 -9.36
C THR A 68 11.29 -0.51 -8.24
N ALA A 69 10.72 0.66 -8.52
CA ALA A 69 10.02 1.49 -7.53
C ALA A 69 8.63 0.92 -7.15
N PHE A 70 8.09 -0.04 -7.92
CA PHE A 70 6.92 -0.83 -7.52
C PHE A 70 7.31 -2.01 -6.61
N GLU A 71 8.57 -2.43 -6.64
CA GLU A 71 9.16 -3.48 -5.80
C GLU A 71 9.18 -3.17 -4.29
N PRO A 72 9.38 -1.93 -3.78
CA PRO A 72 9.35 -1.64 -2.35
C PRO A 72 7.96 -1.69 -1.69
N LEU A 73 6.87 -1.92 -2.43
CA LEU A 73 5.66 -2.45 -1.77
C LEU A 73 5.93 -3.85 -1.20
N ALA A 74 6.91 -4.60 -1.72
CA ALA A 74 7.10 -6.01 -1.43
C ALA A 74 7.47 -6.33 0.03
N PRO A 75 8.32 -5.64 0.80
CA PRO A 75 8.66 -6.11 2.15
C PRO A 75 7.46 -6.03 3.11
N GLY A 76 6.79 -4.87 3.14
CA GLY A 76 5.60 -4.68 3.97
C GLY A 76 4.41 -5.51 3.47
N PHE A 77 4.24 -5.62 2.15
CA PHE A 77 3.23 -6.47 1.55
C PHE A 77 3.53 -7.96 1.76
N LYS A 78 4.80 -8.39 1.76
CA LYS A 78 5.24 -9.78 2.00
C LYS A 78 5.06 -10.18 3.45
N LEU A 79 5.31 -9.29 4.41
CA LEU A 79 5.00 -9.53 5.81
C LEU A 79 3.50 -9.78 6.02
N PHE A 80 2.65 -9.05 5.28
CA PHE A 80 1.21 -9.26 5.29
C PHE A 80 0.76 -10.51 4.51
N THR A 81 1.33 -10.73 3.32
CA THR A 81 0.90 -11.79 2.39
C THR A 81 1.56 -13.13 2.66
N SER A 82 2.59 -13.20 3.49
CA SER A 82 3.28 -14.43 3.87
C SER A 82 3.84 -14.34 5.30
N PRO A 83 2.99 -14.06 6.32
CA PRO A 83 3.44 -13.83 7.70
C PRO A 83 4.14 -15.03 8.33
N PHE A 84 3.85 -16.25 7.86
CA PHE A 84 4.43 -17.49 8.38
C PHE A 84 5.83 -17.83 7.82
N ASP A 85 6.21 -17.21 6.70
CA ASP A 85 7.47 -17.45 6.00
C ASP A 85 8.33 -16.18 5.93
N PHE A 86 7.89 -15.08 6.55
CA PHE A 86 8.61 -13.82 6.55
C PHE A 86 9.80 -13.88 7.52
N PRO A 87 11.02 -13.47 7.10
CA PRO A 87 12.19 -13.46 7.98
C PRO A 87 12.00 -12.46 9.12
N VAL A 88 12.06 -12.94 10.37
CA VAL A 88 11.80 -12.10 11.56
C VAL A 88 12.82 -10.96 11.69
N ASP A 89 14.06 -11.19 11.27
CA ASP A 89 15.15 -10.20 11.30
C ASP A 89 14.95 -9.05 10.30
N GLU A 90 14.18 -9.27 9.23
CA GLU A 90 13.78 -8.24 8.27
C GLU A 90 12.60 -7.39 8.77
N ALA A 91 11.89 -7.83 9.82
CA ALA A 91 10.72 -7.12 10.33
C ALA A 91 11.12 -5.93 11.23
N PRO A 92 10.32 -4.86 11.28
CA PRO A 92 10.55 -3.75 12.21
C PRO A 92 10.62 -4.24 13.67
N ALA A 93 11.52 -3.67 14.47
CA ALA A 93 11.77 -4.11 15.84
C ALA A 93 10.49 -4.29 16.71
N PRO A 94 9.47 -3.40 16.65
CA PRO A 94 8.23 -3.59 17.42
C PRO A 94 7.41 -4.81 17.00
N LEU A 95 7.57 -5.29 15.75
CA LEU A 95 6.82 -6.42 15.21
C LEU A 95 7.50 -7.76 15.46
N GLN A 96 8.82 -7.79 15.72
CA GLN A 96 9.59 -9.04 15.73
C GLN A 96 9.03 -10.05 16.75
N MET A 97 8.68 -9.59 17.95
CA MET A 97 8.15 -10.46 19.01
C MET A 97 6.77 -11.01 18.67
N GLU A 98 5.85 -10.17 18.22
CA GLU A 98 4.52 -10.60 17.77
C GLU A 98 4.60 -11.51 16.55
N LEU A 99 5.52 -11.25 15.63
CA LEU A 99 5.72 -12.08 14.45
C LEU A 99 6.22 -13.47 14.83
N VAL A 100 7.13 -13.59 15.81
CA VAL A 100 7.54 -14.89 16.35
C VAL A 100 6.35 -15.61 16.97
N GLU A 101 5.56 -14.93 17.82
CA GLU A 101 4.37 -15.52 18.44
C GLU A 101 3.33 -15.99 17.41
N LEU A 102 3.12 -15.19 16.37
CA LEU A 102 2.24 -15.52 15.26
C LEU A 102 2.76 -16.75 14.48
N GLN A 103 4.05 -16.77 14.15
CA GLN A 103 4.71 -17.84 13.40
C GLN A 103 4.77 -19.17 14.18
N CYS A 104 4.87 -19.10 15.50
CA CYS A 104 4.84 -20.26 16.40
C CYS A 104 3.42 -20.79 16.66
N ASN A 105 2.37 -20.12 16.18
CA ASN A 105 1.00 -20.56 16.41
C ASN A 105 0.55 -21.56 15.34
N ASP A 106 0.65 -22.85 15.65
CA ASP A 106 0.25 -23.94 14.74
C ASP A 106 -1.23 -23.88 14.31
N GLU A 107 -2.12 -23.43 15.20
CA GLU A 107 -3.54 -23.31 14.89
C GLU A 107 -3.80 -22.21 13.86
N LEU A 108 -3.18 -21.04 14.05
CA LEU A 108 -3.26 -19.94 13.10
C LEU A 108 -2.58 -20.31 11.78
N LYS A 109 -1.45 -21.03 11.82
CA LYS A 109 -0.75 -21.53 10.64
C LYS A 109 -1.61 -22.49 9.82
N ALA A 110 -2.26 -23.46 10.47
CA ALA A 110 -3.18 -24.39 9.82
C ALA A 110 -4.37 -23.66 9.18
N LYS A 111 -4.96 -22.70 9.88
CA LYS A 111 -6.05 -21.87 9.34
C LYS A 111 -5.57 -21.04 8.15
N TYR A 112 -4.37 -20.46 8.23
CA TYR A 112 -3.77 -19.70 7.14
C TYR A 112 -3.54 -20.55 5.89
N SER A 113 -3.11 -21.81 6.01
CA SER A 113 -2.94 -22.71 4.84
C SER A 113 -4.22 -22.94 4.03
N THR A 114 -5.40 -22.67 4.62
CA THR A 114 -6.71 -22.82 3.96
C THR A 114 -7.38 -21.49 3.59
N ALA A 115 -6.80 -20.36 4.01
CA ALA A 115 -7.39 -19.03 3.88
C ALA A 115 -6.50 -18.12 3.02
N SER A 116 -7.09 -17.11 2.36
CA SER A 116 -6.27 -16.05 1.77
C SER A 116 -5.72 -15.11 2.86
N PRO A 117 -4.58 -14.42 2.62
CA PRO A 117 -3.99 -13.52 3.62
C PRO A 117 -4.96 -12.47 4.18
N LEU A 118 -5.84 -11.96 3.32
CA LEU A 118 -6.87 -10.99 3.69
C LEU A 118 -7.99 -11.57 4.54
N SER A 119 -8.44 -12.81 4.24
CA SER A 119 -9.40 -13.47 5.12
C SER A 119 -8.78 -13.82 6.46
N PHE A 120 -7.55 -14.33 6.47
CA PHE A 120 -6.84 -14.62 7.70
C PHE A 120 -6.72 -13.36 8.57
N PHE A 121 -6.24 -12.25 8.00
CA PHE A 121 -6.06 -11.01 8.73
C PHE A 121 -7.38 -10.46 9.29
N ARG A 122 -8.44 -10.41 8.48
CA ARG A 122 -9.72 -9.84 8.92
C ARG A 122 -10.52 -10.76 9.83
N ASP A 123 -10.54 -12.06 9.56
CA ASP A 123 -11.47 -12.98 10.23
C ASP A 123 -10.84 -13.58 11.50
N LEU A 124 -9.51 -13.61 11.60
CA LEU A 124 -8.79 -14.24 12.72
C LEU A 124 -7.88 -13.26 13.47
N VAL A 125 -7.12 -12.42 12.77
CA VAL A 125 -6.13 -11.54 13.42
C VAL A 125 -6.78 -10.29 14.00
N LEU A 126 -7.48 -9.50 13.18
CA LEU A 126 -8.17 -8.26 13.56
C LEU A 126 -9.12 -8.44 14.75
N PRO A 127 -10.00 -9.46 14.80
CA PRO A 127 -10.93 -9.63 15.91
C PRO A 127 -10.26 -10.14 17.18
N SER A 128 -9.10 -10.81 17.07
CA SER A 128 -8.39 -11.35 18.23
C SER A 128 -7.74 -10.26 19.08
N ASN A 129 -7.34 -9.15 18.46
CA ASN A 129 -6.56 -8.07 19.08
C ASN A 129 -5.29 -8.53 19.82
N LYS A 130 -4.76 -9.72 19.49
CA LYS A 130 -3.59 -10.31 20.15
C LYS A 130 -2.25 -9.78 19.63
N PHE A 131 -2.25 -9.23 18.41
CA PHE A 131 -1.04 -8.80 17.69
C PHE A 131 -1.19 -7.35 17.24
N PRO A 132 -1.20 -6.37 18.16
CA PRO A 132 -1.50 -4.98 17.84
C PRO A 132 -0.49 -4.35 16.86
N ASN A 133 0.81 -4.63 16.96
CA ASN A 133 1.81 -4.09 16.03
C ASN A 133 1.68 -4.72 14.63
N TYR A 134 1.40 -6.03 14.56
CA TYR A 134 1.12 -6.70 13.29
C TYR A 134 -0.19 -6.21 12.64
N ILE A 135 -1.23 -5.96 13.44
CA ILE A 135 -2.49 -5.36 13.00
C ILE A 135 -2.26 -3.95 12.45
N GLU A 136 -1.56 -3.10 13.20
CA GLU A 136 -1.25 -1.74 12.77
C GLU A 136 -0.45 -1.75 11.46
N HIS A 137 0.57 -2.60 11.35
CA HIS A 137 1.34 -2.74 10.13
C HIS A 137 0.49 -3.22 8.95
N GLY A 138 -0.39 -4.20 9.15
CA GLY A 138 -1.34 -4.64 8.12
C GLY A 138 -2.22 -3.48 7.66
N LEU A 139 -2.80 -2.71 8.59
CA LEU A 139 -3.63 -1.54 8.28
C LEU A 139 -2.85 -0.42 7.58
N LEU A 140 -1.61 -0.15 7.98
CA LEU A 140 -0.72 0.81 7.33
C LEU A 140 -0.29 0.36 5.94
N THR A 141 -0.09 -0.94 5.74
CA THR A 141 0.16 -1.53 4.42
C THR A 141 -1.03 -1.29 3.48
N PHE A 142 -2.25 -1.16 4.00
CA PHE A 142 -3.42 -0.76 3.21
C PHE A 142 -3.61 0.76 3.12
N ARG A 143 -3.20 1.52 4.13
CA ARG A 143 -3.36 2.98 4.18
C ARG A 143 -2.31 3.74 3.33
N ASN A 144 -1.07 3.25 3.27
CA ASN A 144 0.03 3.90 2.54
C ASN A 144 -0.01 3.68 1.02
N VAL A 145 -0.97 2.88 0.54
CA VAL A 145 -1.23 2.59 -0.88
C VAL A 145 -2.02 3.75 -1.54
N GLY A 146 -2.18 4.88 -0.84
CA GLY A 146 -2.74 6.14 -1.36
C GLY A 146 -1.93 7.39 -1.02
N ALA A 147 -0.74 7.28 -0.41
CA ALA A 147 0.08 8.45 -0.08
C ALA A 147 1.04 8.77 -1.26
N PRO A 148 1.05 10.03 -1.77
CA PRO A 148 2.07 10.43 -2.73
C PRO A 148 3.45 10.31 -2.08
N ALA A 149 4.40 9.69 -2.80
CA ALA A 149 5.78 9.60 -2.37
C ALA A 149 6.32 11.01 -2.07
N GLU A 150 6.71 11.26 -0.82
CA GLU A 150 7.43 12.48 -0.44
C GLU A 150 8.77 12.51 -1.20
N GLU A 151 8.86 13.38 -2.20
CA GLU A 151 10.05 13.71 -2.99
C GLU A 151 11.07 14.43 -2.09
N GLY A 152 11.78 13.64 -1.28
CA GLY A 152 12.87 14.11 -0.43
C GLY A 152 14.22 14.11 -1.15
N ARG A 153 14.46 15.06 -2.05
CA ARG A 153 15.85 15.46 -2.39
C ARG A 153 15.96 16.93 -2.80
N LYS A 154 16.05 17.82 -1.79
CA LYS A 154 16.74 19.11 -1.97
C LYS A 154 18.25 18.89 -1.86
N ARG A 155 18.90 18.76 -3.00
CA ARG A 155 20.31 19.09 -3.29
C ARG A 155 20.20 19.90 -4.58
N GLU A 156 20.63 21.14 -4.77
CA GLU A 156 21.86 21.90 -4.50
C GLU A 156 21.44 23.40 -4.57
N GLY A 157 22.20 24.44 -4.25
CA GLY A 157 23.62 24.58 -4.04
C GLY A 157 23.91 26.06 -3.76
N THR A 158 25.02 26.29 -3.07
CA THR A 158 25.60 27.58 -2.74
C THR A 158 25.89 28.38 -4.01
N ALA A 159 25.14 29.47 -4.25
CA ALA A 159 25.53 30.49 -5.22
C ALA A 159 26.22 31.64 -4.48
N VAL A 160 27.56 31.65 -4.54
CA VAL A 160 28.40 32.79 -4.19
C VAL A 160 28.01 33.98 -5.06
N ARG A 161 27.73 35.13 -4.43
CA ARG A 161 27.49 36.42 -5.09
C ARG A 161 28.77 36.87 -5.84
N PRO A 162 28.67 37.44 -7.05
CA PRO A 162 29.62 38.46 -7.47
C PRO A 162 29.14 39.81 -6.97
N ASN A 163 29.94 40.45 -6.12
CA ASN A 163 29.76 41.83 -5.70
C ASN A 163 30.08 42.73 -6.90
N ALA A 164 29.13 43.59 -7.29
CA ALA A 164 29.36 44.66 -8.22
C ALA A 164 29.78 45.91 -7.45
N GLY A 165 30.85 46.55 -7.91
CA GLY A 165 31.24 47.90 -7.50
C GLY A 165 32.34 47.95 -6.46
N ASP A 166 33.56 48.23 -6.92
CA ASP A 166 34.34 49.31 -6.30
C ASP A 166 35.16 50.00 -7.40
N GLU A 167 34.80 51.26 -7.61
CA GLU A 167 35.59 52.27 -8.28
C GLU A 167 36.94 52.45 -7.57
N LEU A 168 37.99 52.81 -8.31
CA LEU A 168 38.86 53.96 -8.01
C LEU A 168 39.92 54.14 -9.11
N PRO A 169 40.45 55.37 -9.29
CA PRO A 169 40.90 55.90 -10.56
C PRO A 169 42.39 55.69 -10.78
N GLN A 170 42.82 55.71 -12.04
CA GLN A 170 44.21 55.98 -12.36
C GLN A 170 44.33 57.21 -13.25
N LYS A 171 45.26 58.03 -12.77
CA LYS A 171 45.68 59.39 -13.12
C LYS A 171 46.39 59.46 -14.48
#